data_AF-A0A8C5TZU5-F1
#
_entry.id   AF-A0A8C5TZU5-F1
#
_cell.length_a   1.000
_cell.length_b   1.000
_cell.length_c   1.000
_cell.angle_alpha   90.00
_cell.angle_beta   90.00
_cell.angle_gamma   90.00
#
_symmetry.space_group_name_H-M   'P 1'
#
loop_
_entity.id
_entity.type
_entity.pdbx_description
1 polymer ?
#
loop_
_entity_poly.entity_id
_entity_poly.type
_entity_poly.pdbx_seq_one_letter_code
_entity_poly.pdbx_strand_id
1 'polypeptide(L)'
;MLRYEESLQAKQRTLLQQLDSLDQQREELQASLGEAEQDKARLAEQLEQSQEQSGKQIQAQQKLLDTLKQEKVALEQSIVELQANTSQLEEQAQELKERERLLVFFPELHIPPETQFESSGNLTEDMESQLQANNIRIQVMVRENARLEALLIKVKAATEQGMLKVTQWWPRAVTGAEADGGEFHLHFPSPARPTGPAGVSAPGGRAGGVSLLFLPFNCHHPADA
;
A
#
# COMPACT_ATOMS: atom_id res chain seq x y z
N MET A 1 -24.77 -7.74 -120.13
CA MET A 1 -23.54 -6.99 -119.79
C MET A 1 -23.84 -5.94 -118.72
N LEU A 2 -24.59 -4.87 -119.02
CA LEU A 2 -24.93 -3.80 -118.07
C LEU A 2 -25.46 -4.25 -116.68
N ARG A 3 -26.47 -5.13 -116.63
CA ARG A 3 -27.04 -5.62 -115.35
C ARG A 3 -26.04 -6.34 -114.44
N TYR A 4 -25.00 -6.95 -115.02
CA TYR A 4 -23.97 -7.66 -114.26
C TYR A 4 -22.99 -6.68 -113.61
N GLU A 5 -22.57 -5.65 -114.34
CA GLU A 5 -21.71 -4.57 -113.83
C GLU A 5 -22.40 -3.78 -112.71
N GLU A 6 -23.69 -3.49 -112.87
CA GLU A 6 -24.50 -2.84 -111.83
C GLU A 6 -24.59 -3.69 -110.56
N SER A 7 -24.80 -5.01 -110.68
CA SER A 7 -24.84 -5.93 -109.55
C SER A 7 -23.47 -6.02 -108.84
N LEU A 8 -22.38 -6.04 -109.62
CA LEU A 8 -21.02 -6.06 -109.08
C LEU A 8 -20.71 -4.76 -108.32
N GLN A 9 -21.03 -3.60 -108.89
CA GLN A 9 -20.87 -2.32 -108.22
C GLN A 9 -21.73 -2.22 -106.95
N ALA A 10 -22.97 -2.72 -106.98
CA ALA A 10 -23.82 -2.74 -105.80
C ALA A 10 -23.19 -3.58 -104.67
N LYS A 11 -22.70 -4.79 -104.99
CA LYS A 11 -21.99 -5.66 -104.02
C LYS A 11 -20.74 -4.98 -103.46
N GLN A 12 -19.94 -4.35 -104.31
CA GLN A 12 -18.74 -3.61 -103.87
C GLN A 12 -19.11 -2.48 -102.90
N ARG A 13 -20.15 -1.69 -103.20
CA ARG A 13 -20.63 -0.64 -102.30
C ARG A 13 -21.12 -1.20 -100.96
N THR A 14 -21.87 -2.29 -100.99
CA THR A 14 -22.33 -2.95 -99.75
C THR A 14 -21.17 -3.47 -98.91
N LEU A 15 -20.16 -4.09 -99.53
CA LEU A 15 -18.98 -4.59 -98.81
C LEU A 15 -18.16 -3.46 -98.20
N LEU A 16 -17.98 -2.34 -98.91
CA LEU A 16 -17.32 -1.15 -98.36
C LEU A 16 -18.08 -0.61 -97.15
N GLN A 17 -19.40 -0.48 -97.25
CA GLN A 17 -20.23 -0.02 -96.12
C GLN A 17 -20.16 -0.98 -94.92
N GLN A 18 -20.09 -2.29 -95.18
CA GLN A 18 -19.89 -3.28 -94.12
C GLN A 18 -18.50 -3.16 -93.47
N LEU A 19 -17.46 -2.94 -94.26
CA LEU A 19 -16.10 -2.70 -93.76
C LEU A 19 -16.07 -1.44 -92.87
N ASP A 20 -16.61 -0.33 -93.35
CA ASP A 20 -16.69 0.92 -92.59
C ASP A 20 -17.44 0.71 -91.26
N SER A 21 -18.53 -0.06 -91.28
CA SER A 21 -19.29 -0.37 -90.05
C SER A 21 -18.50 -1.24 -89.06
N LEU A 22 -17.69 -2.16 -89.56
CA LEU A 22 -16.83 -3.01 -88.72
C LEU A 22 -15.67 -2.21 -88.13
N ASP A 23 -15.08 -1.31 -88.91
CA ASP A 23 -14.03 -0.41 -88.44
C ASP A 23 -14.55 0.49 -87.33
N GLN A 24 -15.74 1.07 -87.50
CA GLN A 24 -16.38 1.86 -86.45
C GLN A 24 -16.65 1.04 -85.18
N GLN A 25 -17.22 -0.17 -85.30
CA GLN A 25 -17.45 -1.05 -84.15
C GLN A 25 -16.15 -1.42 -83.44
N ARG A 26 -15.07 -1.64 -84.19
CA ARG A 26 -13.75 -1.94 -83.61
C ARG A 26 -13.22 -0.75 -82.83
N GLU A 27 -13.32 0.47 -83.36
CA GLU A 27 -12.89 1.69 -82.66
C GLU A 27 -13.69 1.91 -81.37
N GLU A 28 -15.02 1.73 -81.43
CA GLU A 28 -15.90 1.83 -80.25
C GLU A 28 -15.55 0.78 -79.19
N LEU A 29 -15.35 -0.49 -79.58
CA LEU A 29 -14.92 -1.55 -78.67
C LEU A 29 -13.53 -1.28 -78.08
N GLN A 30 -12.61 -0.74 -78.87
CA GLN A 30 -11.27 -0.41 -78.40
C GLN A 30 -11.28 0.76 -77.42
N ALA A 31 -12.10 1.78 -77.66
CA ALA A 31 -12.31 2.88 -76.71
C ALA A 31 -12.92 2.36 -75.40
N SER A 32 -13.99 1.57 -75.49
CA SER A 32 -14.65 0.98 -74.31
C SER A 32 -13.72 0.05 -73.52
N LEU A 33 -12.89 -0.74 -74.19
CA LEU A 33 -11.86 -1.56 -73.54
C LEU A 33 -10.85 -0.68 -72.80
N GLY A 34 -10.38 0.40 -73.41
CA GLY A 34 -9.44 1.33 -72.78
C GLY A 34 -10.02 2.00 -71.53
N GLU A 35 -11.29 2.41 -71.57
CA GLU A 35 -12.00 2.94 -70.40
C GLU A 35 -12.12 1.89 -69.28
N ALA A 36 -12.53 0.66 -69.62
CA ALA A 36 -12.64 -0.43 -68.67
C ALA A 36 -11.30 -0.81 -68.03
N GLU A 37 -10.20 -0.78 -68.80
CA GLU A 37 -8.85 -1.02 -68.29
C GLU A 37 -8.38 0.09 -67.34
N GLN A 38 -8.69 1.35 -67.64
CA GLN A 38 -8.39 2.48 -66.75
C GLN A 38 -9.18 2.41 -65.44
N ASP A 39 -10.47 2.09 -65.52
CA ASP A 39 -11.31 1.94 -64.32
C ASP A 39 -10.87 0.75 -63.47
N LYS A 40 -10.50 -0.36 -64.11
CA LYS A 40 -9.90 -1.51 -63.41
C LYS A 40 -8.61 -1.12 -62.69
N ALA A 41 -7.73 -0.34 -63.32
CA ALA A 41 -6.50 0.12 -62.69
C ALA A 41 -6.77 1.03 -61.48
N ARG A 42 -7.74 1.96 -61.60
CA ARG A 42 -8.17 2.83 -60.49
C ARG A 42 -8.74 2.05 -59.31
N LEU A 43 -9.61 1.08 -59.58
CA LEU A 43 -10.20 0.24 -58.54
C LEU A 43 -9.15 -0.64 -57.85
N ALA A 44 -8.17 -1.15 -58.60
CA ALA A 44 -7.07 -1.92 -58.04
C ALA A 44 -6.22 -1.07 -57.08
N GLU A 45 -5.89 0.16 -57.47
CA GLU A 45 -5.15 1.10 -56.61
C GLU A 45 -5.94 1.45 -55.34
N GLN A 46 -7.25 1.72 -55.45
CA GLN A 46 -8.10 1.98 -54.29
C GLN A 46 -8.18 0.77 -53.34
N LEU A 47 -8.24 -0.44 -53.89
CA LEU A 47 -8.25 -1.67 -53.11
C LEU A 47 -6.92 -1.85 -52.36
N GLU A 48 -5.79 -1.64 -53.03
CA GLU A 48 -4.46 -1.73 -52.43
C GLU A 48 -4.29 -0.69 -51.31
N GLN A 49 -4.69 0.55 -51.55
CA GLN A 49 -4.66 1.61 -50.53
C GLN A 49 -5.53 1.26 -49.31
N SER A 50 -6.75 0.73 -49.54
CA SER A 50 -7.65 0.31 -48.47
C SER A 50 -7.06 -0.87 -47.67
N GLN A 51 -6.46 -1.85 -48.36
CA GLN A 51 -5.80 -2.98 -47.72
C GLN A 51 -4.62 -2.51 -46.87
N GLU A 52 -3.76 -1.63 -47.38
CA GLU A 52 -2.66 -1.07 -46.61
C GLU A 52 -3.13 -0.32 -45.37
N GLN A 53 -4.16 0.52 -45.50
CA GLN A 53 -4.73 1.27 -44.39
C GLN A 53 -5.28 0.33 -43.32
N SER A 54 -6.06 -0.68 -43.73
CA SER A 54 -6.58 -1.69 -42.82
C SER A 54 -5.47 -2.48 -42.14
N GLY A 55 -4.40 -2.84 -42.86
CA GLY A 55 -3.23 -3.52 -42.31
C GLY A 55 -2.49 -2.68 -41.27
N LYS A 56 -2.27 -1.38 -41.57
CA LYS A 56 -1.67 -0.42 -40.62
C LYS A 56 -2.54 -0.27 -39.37
N GLN A 57 -3.86 -0.21 -39.53
CA GLN A 57 -4.81 -0.11 -38.41
C GLN A 57 -4.79 -1.37 -37.53
N ILE A 58 -4.82 -2.56 -38.13
CA ILE A 58 -4.73 -3.84 -37.40
C ILE A 58 -3.41 -3.92 -36.63
N GLN A 59 -2.30 -3.53 -37.25
CA GLN A 59 -0.99 -3.53 -36.57
C GLN A 59 -0.97 -2.55 -35.39
N ALA A 60 -1.55 -1.36 -35.53
CA ALA A 60 -1.66 -0.39 -34.43
C ALA A 60 -2.55 -0.94 -33.29
N GLN A 61 -3.67 -1.56 -33.62
CA GLN A 61 -4.55 -2.20 -32.63
C GLN A 61 -3.86 -3.35 -31.91
N GLN A 62 -3.08 -4.16 -32.62
CA GLN A 62 -2.32 -5.27 -32.02
C GLN A 62 -1.29 -4.74 -31.01
N LYS A 63 -0.53 -3.70 -31.38
CA LYS A 63 0.43 -3.05 -30.45
C LYS A 63 -0.27 -2.52 -29.21
N LEU A 64 -1.41 -1.83 -29.36
CA LEU A 64 -2.19 -1.32 -28.24
C LEU A 64 -2.71 -2.43 -27.34
N LEU A 65 -3.15 -3.55 -27.93
CA LEU A 65 -3.62 -4.70 -27.18
C LEU A 65 -2.47 -5.33 -26.37
N ASP A 66 -1.28 -5.42 -26.95
CA ASP A 66 -0.11 -5.95 -26.26
C ASP A 66 0.34 -5.03 -25.11
N THR A 67 0.31 -3.71 -25.28
CA THR A 67 0.59 -2.76 -24.19
C THR A 67 -0.45 -2.87 -23.07
N LEU A 68 -1.74 -2.93 -23.41
CA LEU A 68 -2.80 -3.07 -22.42
C LEU A 68 -2.71 -4.39 -21.64
N LYS A 69 -2.30 -5.48 -22.29
CA LYS A 69 -2.04 -6.76 -21.60
C LYS A 69 -0.88 -6.63 -20.60
N GLN A 70 0.20 -5.95 -20.97
CA GLN A 70 1.34 -5.73 -20.08
C GLN A 70 0.95 -4.86 -18.89
N GLU A 71 0.24 -3.75 -19.12
CA GLU A 71 -0.26 -2.88 -18.06
C GLU A 71 -1.22 -3.61 -17.11
N LYS A 72 -2.12 -4.43 -17.65
CA LYS A 72 -3.01 -5.26 -16.85
C LYS A 72 -2.23 -6.15 -15.88
N VAL A 73 -1.23 -6.89 -16.38
CA VAL A 73 -0.42 -7.78 -15.54
C VAL A 73 0.36 -6.99 -14.49
N ALA A 74 0.91 -5.82 -14.84
CA ALA A 74 1.61 -4.95 -13.89
C ALA A 74 0.68 -4.45 -12.78
N LEU A 75 -0.57 -4.08 -13.12
CA LEU A 75 -1.58 -3.68 -12.14
C LEU A 75 -2.00 -4.84 -11.25
N GLU A 76 -2.21 -6.03 -11.81
CA GLU A 76 -2.53 -7.23 -11.03
C GLU A 76 -1.42 -7.55 -10.01
N GLN A 77 -0.15 -7.42 -10.40
CA GLN A 77 0.99 -7.58 -9.49
C GLN A 77 0.99 -6.54 -8.37
N SER A 78 0.78 -5.26 -8.72
CA SER A 78 0.71 -4.17 -7.73
C SER A 78 -0.44 -4.36 -6.74
N ILE A 79 -1.60 -4.86 -7.19
CA ILE A 79 -2.74 -5.16 -6.31
C ILE A 79 -2.36 -6.25 -5.30
N VAL A 80 -1.72 -7.33 -5.75
CA VAL A 80 -1.28 -8.42 -4.85
C VAL A 80 -0.27 -7.91 -3.81
N GLU A 81 0.68 -7.07 -4.22
CA GLU A 81 1.65 -6.45 -3.30
C GLU A 81 0.95 -5.54 -2.27
N LEU A 82 0.02 -4.69 -2.72
CA LEU A 82 -0.74 -3.82 -1.83
C LEU A 82 -1.61 -4.60 -0.85
N GLN A 83 -2.20 -5.72 -1.29
CA GLN A 83 -2.96 -6.62 -0.41
C GLN A 83 -2.08 -7.25 0.67
N ALA A 84 -0.87 -7.68 0.31
CA ALA A 84 0.10 -8.21 1.26
C ALA A 84 0.51 -7.14 2.30
N ASN A 85 0.83 -5.93 1.85
CA ASN A 85 1.19 -4.81 2.72
C ASN A 85 0.02 -4.42 3.65
N THR A 86 -1.21 -4.40 3.13
CA THR A 86 -2.40 -4.11 3.93
C THR A 86 -2.58 -5.16 5.03
N SER A 87 -2.45 -6.45 4.68
CA SER A 87 -2.55 -7.54 5.65
C SER A 87 -1.49 -7.43 6.75
N GLN A 88 -0.25 -7.08 6.38
CA GLN A 88 0.83 -6.87 7.33
C GLN A 88 0.56 -5.68 8.28
N LEU A 89 0.05 -4.57 7.76
CA LEU A 89 -0.29 -3.40 8.57
C LEU A 89 -1.47 -3.68 9.50
N GLU A 90 -2.46 -4.45 9.05
CA GLU A 90 -3.57 -4.89 9.90
C GLU A 90 -3.10 -5.77 11.06
N GLU A 91 -2.16 -6.69 10.80
CA GLU A 91 -1.52 -7.51 11.84
C GLU A 91 -0.78 -6.63 12.86
N GLN A 92 0.04 -5.69 12.38
CA GLN A 92 0.75 -4.75 13.26
C GLN A 92 -0.20 -3.88 14.10
N ALA A 93 -1.30 -3.41 13.50
CA ALA A 93 -2.31 -2.64 14.20
C ALA A 93 -2.98 -3.47 15.30
N GLN A 94 -3.25 -4.75 15.02
CA GLN A 94 -3.81 -5.66 16.00
C GLN A 94 -2.81 -5.96 17.13
N GLU A 95 -1.53 -6.19 16.82
CA GLU A 95 -0.48 -6.34 17.84
C GLU A 95 -0.40 -5.11 18.74
N LEU A 96 -0.42 -3.89 18.17
CA LEU A 96 -0.37 -2.66 18.93
C LEU A 96 -1.59 -2.50 19.84
N LYS A 97 -2.78 -2.85 19.35
CA LYS A 97 -4.01 -2.85 20.14
C LYS A 97 -3.94 -3.85 21.30
N GLU A 98 -3.32 -5.01 21.10
CA GLU A 98 -3.11 -5.99 22.16
C GLU A 98 -2.07 -5.53 23.17
N ARG A 99 -0.97 -4.91 22.72
CA ARG A 99 0.01 -4.26 23.59
C ARG A 99 -0.64 -3.16 24.42
N GLU A 100 -1.42 -2.28 23.81
CA GLU A 100 -2.16 -1.22 24.52
C GLU A 100 -3.11 -1.83 25.57
N ARG A 101 -3.90 -2.84 25.19
CA ARG A 101 -4.78 -3.55 26.12
C ARG A 101 -3.97 -4.06 27.33
N LEU A 102 -2.84 -4.70 27.09
CA LEU A 102 -1.97 -5.21 28.16
C LEU A 102 -1.42 -4.08 29.03
N LEU A 103 -0.97 -2.97 28.46
CA LEU A 103 -0.46 -1.82 29.23
C LEU A 103 -1.54 -1.16 30.09
N VAL A 104 -2.80 -1.14 29.63
CA VAL A 104 -3.93 -0.65 30.44
C VAL A 104 -4.17 -1.57 31.64
N PHE A 105 -4.07 -2.89 31.47
CA PHE A 105 -4.21 -3.86 32.57
C PHE A 105 -2.99 -3.92 33.49
N PHE A 106 -1.80 -3.66 32.95
CA PHE A 106 -0.52 -3.73 33.65
C PHE A 106 0.30 -2.46 33.40
N PRO A 107 -0.06 -1.33 34.03
CA PRO A 107 0.64 -0.06 33.85
C PRO A 107 2.12 -0.11 34.21
N GLU A 108 2.50 -1.04 35.11
CA GLU A 108 3.89 -1.25 35.54
C GLU A 108 4.80 -1.80 34.44
N LEU A 109 4.25 -2.38 33.36
CA LEU A 109 5.02 -2.83 32.19
C LEU A 109 5.43 -1.68 31.26
N HIS A 110 4.80 -0.51 31.40
CA HIS A 110 5.17 0.67 30.63
C HIS A 110 6.44 1.29 31.24
N ILE A 111 7.51 1.37 30.44
CA ILE A 111 8.72 2.13 30.77
C ILE A 111 8.68 3.41 29.93
N PRO A 112 8.26 4.55 30.50
CA PRO A 112 8.22 5.81 29.76
C PRO A 112 9.61 6.13 29.20
N PRO A 113 9.72 6.66 27.97
CA PRO A 113 11.00 7.06 27.39
C PRO A 113 11.75 8.06 28.27
N GLU A 114 11.05 8.86 29.08
CA GLU A 114 11.63 9.79 30.05
C GLU A 114 12.38 9.09 31.20
N THR A 115 12.14 7.79 31.40
CA THR A 115 12.87 6.96 32.37
C THR A 115 14.01 6.15 31.73
N GLN A 116 14.12 6.17 30.40
CA GLN A 116 15.20 5.55 29.67
C GLN A 116 16.40 6.49 29.70
N PHE A 117 17.42 6.14 30.49
CA PHE A 117 18.67 6.88 30.54
C PHE A 117 19.53 6.49 29.34
N GLU A 118 19.73 7.42 28.42
CA GLU A 118 20.76 7.30 27.39
C GLU A 118 22.12 7.56 28.04
N SER A 119 22.99 6.55 28.10
CA SER A 119 24.37 6.72 28.60
C SER A 119 25.26 7.24 27.47
N SER A 120 25.89 8.40 27.67
CA SER A 120 26.91 8.96 26.78
C SER A 120 28.17 8.08 26.72
N GLY A 121 28.33 7.17 27.69
CA GLY A 121 29.51 6.31 27.83
C GLY A 121 30.64 6.93 28.63
N ASN A 122 30.50 8.21 29.03
CA ASN A 122 31.31 8.85 30.05
C ASN A 122 30.50 8.97 31.36
N LEU A 123 30.84 8.13 32.34
CA LEU A 123 30.15 8.07 33.63
C LEU A 123 30.07 9.43 34.34
N THR A 124 31.09 10.28 34.21
CA THR A 124 31.13 11.56 34.94
C THR A 124 30.13 12.55 34.37
N GLU A 125 30.06 12.65 33.05
CA GLU A 125 29.08 13.48 32.33
C GLU A 125 27.65 12.97 32.52
N ASP A 126 27.47 11.64 32.50
CA ASP A 126 26.17 11.01 32.74
C ASP A 126 25.68 11.28 34.17
N MET A 127 26.55 11.18 35.17
CA MET A 127 26.21 11.50 36.57
C MET A 127 25.92 12.98 36.77
N GLU A 128 26.68 13.89 36.14
CA GLU A 128 26.42 15.33 36.23
C GLU A 128 25.05 15.66 35.62
N SER A 129 24.74 15.10 34.45
CA SER A 129 23.45 15.26 33.78
C SER A 129 22.30 14.73 34.65
N GLN A 130 22.50 13.57 35.29
CA GLN A 130 21.53 12.98 36.22
C GLN A 130 21.31 13.84 37.47
N LEU A 131 22.38 14.41 38.04
CA LEU A 131 22.28 15.31 39.19
C LEU A 131 21.53 16.60 38.83
N GLN A 132 21.77 17.16 37.64
CA GLN A 132 21.05 18.32 37.15
C GLN A 132 19.56 18.03 36.96
N ALA A 133 19.22 16.89 36.33
CA ALA A 133 17.84 16.46 36.17
C ALA A 133 17.13 16.24 37.52
N ASN A 134 17.81 15.61 38.48
CA ASN A 134 17.29 15.40 39.82
C ASN A 134 17.08 16.72 40.57
N ASN A 135 17.99 17.68 40.44
CA ASN A 135 17.84 19.00 41.04
C ASN A 135 16.59 19.72 40.50
N ILE A 136 16.35 19.67 39.19
CA ILE A 136 15.12 20.22 38.58
C ILE A 136 13.88 19.51 39.15
N ARG A 137 13.89 18.18 39.22
CA ARG A 137 12.78 17.39 39.76
C ARG A 137 12.48 17.77 41.22
N ILE A 138 13.50 17.88 42.06
CA ILE A 138 13.35 18.29 43.47
C ILE A 138 12.72 19.68 43.54
N GLN A 139 13.19 20.64 42.72
CA GLN A 139 12.62 21.99 42.71
C GLN A 139 11.14 22.00 42.31
N VAL A 140 10.75 21.21 41.30
CA VAL A 140 9.34 21.08 40.91
C VAL A 140 8.52 20.46 42.05
N MET A 141 9.01 19.39 42.68
CA MET A 141 8.32 18.74 43.80
C MET A 141 8.16 19.68 45.00
N VAL A 142 9.20 20.43 45.37
CA VAL A 142 9.15 21.42 46.46
C VAL A 142 8.13 22.51 46.15
N ARG A 143 8.12 23.02 44.91
CA ARG A 143 7.16 24.05 44.49
C ARG A 143 5.71 23.54 44.55
N GLU A 144 5.46 22.34 44.04
CA GLU A 144 4.12 21.75 44.07
C GLU A 144 3.66 21.43 45.48
N ASN A 145 4.54 20.91 46.35
CA ASN A 145 4.21 20.69 47.75
C ASN A 145 3.85 21.99 48.47
N ALA A 146 4.63 23.07 48.26
CA ALA A 146 4.29 24.37 48.82
C ALA A 146 2.94 24.91 48.29
N ARG A 147 2.64 24.68 47.00
CA ARG A 147 1.35 25.04 46.40
C ARG A 147 0.21 24.25 47.03
N LEU A 148 0.38 22.95 47.23
CA LEU A 148 -0.61 22.08 47.86
C LEU A 148 -0.86 22.46 49.32
N GLU A 149 0.20 22.75 50.07
CA GLU A 149 0.09 23.25 51.45
C GLU A 149 -0.71 24.56 51.51
N ALA A 150 -0.42 25.51 50.60
CA ALA A 150 -1.16 26.77 50.53
C ALA A 150 -2.65 26.55 50.19
N LEU A 151 -2.96 25.63 49.28
CA LEU A 151 -4.34 25.25 48.97
C LEU A 151 -5.02 24.58 50.16
N LEU A 152 -4.31 23.71 50.88
CA LEU A 152 -4.82 23.02 52.04
C LEU A 152 -5.13 23.99 53.19
N ILE A 153 -4.29 25.00 53.41
CA ILE A 153 -4.57 26.11 54.34
C ILE A 153 -5.83 26.87 53.93
N LYS A 154 -5.99 27.20 52.64
CA LYS A 154 -7.20 27.89 52.13
C LYS A 154 -8.45 27.05 52.30
N VAL A 155 -8.39 25.74 52.02
CA VAL A 155 -9.50 24.81 52.24
C VAL A 155 -9.84 24.75 53.73
N LYS A 156 -8.86 24.56 54.61
CA LYS A 156 -9.09 24.58 56.07
C LYS A 156 -9.76 25.86 56.54
N ALA A 157 -9.26 27.03 56.13
CA ALA A 157 -9.86 28.32 56.49
C ALA A 157 -11.31 28.47 55.98
N ALA A 158 -11.59 28.06 54.75
CA ALA A 158 -12.95 28.09 54.20
C ALA A 158 -13.91 27.10 54.89
N THR A 159 -13.38 25.98 55.41
CA THR A 159 -14.16 25.01 56.19
C THR A 159 -14.43 25.50 57.62
N GLU A 160 -13.46 26.15 58.26
CA GLU A 160 -13.61 26.77 59.58
C GLU A 160 -14.56 27.99 59.55
N GLN A 161 -14.58 28.73 58.45
CA GLN A 161 -15.53 29.82 58.19
C GLN A 161 -16.93 29.33 57.79
N GLY A 162 -17.16 28.01 57.75
CA GLY A 162 -18.46 27.42 57.42
C GLY A 162 -18.89 27.55 55.96
N MET A 163 -18.01 28.06 55.07
CA MET A 163 -18.26 28.17 53.63
C MET A 163 -18.16 26.82 52.89
N LEU A 164 -17.49 25.83 53.48
CA LEU A 164 -17.35 24.48 52.93
C LEU A 164 -17.70 23.44 53.99
N LYS A 165 -18.68 22.56 53.70
CA LYS A 165 -18.98 21.39 54.53
C LYS A 165 -18.09 20.23 54.10
N VAL A 166 -17.07 19.90 54.89
CA VAL A 166 -16.26 18.69 54.66
C VAL A 166 -17.07 17.47 55.10
N THR A 167 -17.54 16.68 54.14
CA THR A 167 -17.98 15.31 54.43
C THR A 167 -16.76 14.49 54.82
N GLN A 168 -16.80 13.92 56.03
CA GLN A 168 -15.73 13.13 56.62
C GLN A 168 -15.48 11.85 55.81
N TRP A 169 -14.59 11.92 54.84
CA TRP A 169 -14.09 10.78 54.07
C TRP A 169 -12.56 10.73 54.16
N TRP A 170 -12.06 10.42 55.36
CA TRP A 170 -10.75 9.78 55.56
C TRP A 170 -10.73 9.05 56.91
N PRO A 171 -10.14 7.83 57.03
CA PRO A 171 -10.11 7.08 58.28
C PRO A 171 -9.28 7.80 59.35
N ARG A 172 -9.88 7.99 60.53
CA ARG A 172 -9.24 8.56 61.72
C ARG A 172 -8.08 7.66 62.15
N ALA A 173 -6.84 8.15 62.06
CA ALA A 173 -5.69 7.50 62.69
C ALA A 173 -5.96 7.33 64.19
N VAL A 174 -5.82 6.09 64.68
CA VAL A 174 -6.05 5.69 66.05
C VAL A 174 -4.94 6.27 66.92
N THR A 175 -5.26 7.26 67.73
CA THR A 175 -4.40 7.71 68.84
C THR A 175 -4.66 6.85 70.07
N GLY A 176 -3.64 6.13 70.54
CA GLY A 176 -3.57 5.64 71.92
C GLY A 176 -3.12 4.19 72.07
N ALA A 177 -1.80 3.97 72.17
CA ALA A 177 -1.21 2.92 73.00
C ALA A 177 0.29 3.26 73.20
N GLU A 178 0.57 3.77 74.39
CA GLU A 178 1.74 3.52 75.25
C GLU A 178 3.15 3.51 74.64
N ALA A 179 3.99 4.35 75.26
CA ALA A 179 5.42 4.30 75.15
C ALA A 179 5.94 2.93 75.61
N ASP A 180 6.55 2.19 74.69
CA ASP A 180 7.62 1.28 75.05
C ASP A 180 8.70 1.34 73.97
N GLY A 181 9.95 1.50 74.42
CA GLY A 181 11.11 1.70 73.56
C GLY A 181 11.38 0.46 72.71
N GLY A 182 11.06 0.54 71.42
CA GLY A 182 11.47 -0.42 70.41
C GLY A 182 12.05 0.32 69.21
N GLU A 183 13.33 0.11 68.93
CA GLU A 183 14.03 0.61 67.74
C GLU A 183 13.24 0.25 66.47
N PHE A 184 12.70 1.25 65.79
CA PHE A 184 12.20 1.11 64.42
C PHE A 184 13.40 0.97 63.48
N HIS A 185 13.83 -0.27 63.23
CA HIS A 185 14.68 -0.59 62.09
C HIS A 185 13.89 -0.40 60.80
N LEU A 186 14.12 0.74 60.14
CA LEU A 186 13.73 0.95 58.75
C LEU A 186 14.63 0.09 57.86
N HIS A 187 14.11 -1.05 57.43
CA HIS A 187 14.74 -1.90 56.43
C HIS A 187 14.68 -1.19 55.06
N PHE A 188 15.72 -0.42 54.74
CA PHE A 188 15.93 0.03 53.36
C PHE A 188 16.34 -1.19 52.50
N PRO A 189 15.73 -1.42 51.32
CA PRO A 189 16.27 -2.39 50.38
C PRO A 189 17.60 -1.83 49.85
N SER A 190 18.70 -2.53 50.17
CA SER A 190 20.03 -2.22 49.64
C SER A 190 20.05 -2.42 48.11
N PRO A 191 20.72 -1.54 47.34
CA PRO A 191 20.86 -1.75 45.90
C PRO A 191 21.74 -2.98 45.65
N ALA A 192 21.19 -3.97 44.95
CA ALA A 192 21.95 -5.14 44.52
C ALA A 192 23.03 -4.72 43.52
N ARG A 193 24.26 -5.17 43.79
CA ARG A 193 25.46 -4.97 42.98
C ARG A 193 25.32 -5.76 41.66
N PRO A 194 25.65 -5.19 40.49
CA PRO A 194 25.64 -5.95 39.25
C PRO A 194 26.90 -6.83 39.20
N THR A 195 26.72 -8.14 39.36
CA THR A 195 27.73 -9.12 38.94
C THR A 195 27.61 -9.30 37.43
N GLY A 196 28.60 -8.79 36.67
CA GLY A 196 28.71 -9.05 35.24
C GLY A 196 28.94 -10.54 34.94
N PRO A 197 28.58 -11.02 33.74
CA PRO A 197 28.73 -12.42 33.40
C PRO A 197 30.19 -12.74 33.06
N ALA A 198 30.77 -13.66 33.82
CA ALA A 198 31.92 -14.43 33.38
C ALA A 198 31.46 -15.35 32.25
N GLY A 199 32.08 -15.22 31.07
CA GLY A 199 31.82 -16.09 29.95
C GLY A 199 32.31 -17.52 30.21
N VAL A 200 31.56 -18.51 29.74
CA VAL A 200 32.08 -19.82 29.32
C VAL A 200 31.21 -20.36 28.19
N SER A 201 31.83 -20.44 27.01
CA SER A 201 31.79 -21.49 25.99
C SER A 201 30.56 -22.40 25.83
N ALA A 202 30.04 -22.44 24.60
CA ALA A 202 29.46 -23.64 23.97
C ALA A 202 30.52 -24.76 23.88
N PRO A 203 30.19 -26.07 23.80
CA PRO A 203 29.50 -26.62 22.62
C PRO A 203 28.57 -27.84 22.84
N GLY A 204 27.65 -28.05 21.88
CA GLY A 204 27.41 -29.34 21.25
C GLY A 204 26.37 -30.30 21.86
N GLY A 205 25.46 -30.79 21.00
CA GLY A 205 25.03 -32.20 21.08
C GLY A 205 23.52 -32.49 21.09
N ARG A 206 22.94 -32.62 19.89
CA ARG A 206 21.93 -33.61 19.42
C ARG A 206 20.92 -34.26 20.39
N ALA A 207 19.66 -34.21 19.95
CA ALA A 207 18.66 -35.29 19.76
C ALA A 207 17.30 -34.77 20.26
N GLY A 208 16.28 -34.58 19.42
CA GLY A 208 15.53 -35.60 18.70
C GLY A 208 14.05 -35.39 19.06
N GLY A 209 13.15 -35.29 18.08
CA GLY A 209 11.73 -35.06 18.36
C GLY A 209 10.97 -34.49 17.17
N VAL A 210 10.76 -35.32 16.15
CA VAL A 210 9.81 -35.08 15.07
C VAL A 210 8.40 -35.19 15.64
N SER A 211 7.51 -34.23 15.32
CA SER A 211 6.11 -34.57 15.08
C SER A 211 5.44 -33.53 14.18
N LEU A 212 5.20 -33.95 12.93
CA LEU A 212 4.30 -33.33 11.98
C LEU A 212 2.87 -33.31 12.55
N LEU A 213 2.13 -32.22 12.33
CA LEU A 213 0.78 -32.31 11.78
C LEU A 213 0.59 -31.17 10.77
N PHE A 214 0.41 -31.60 9.53
CA PHE A 214 0.13 -30.84 8.32
C PHE A 214 -1.33 -31.14 7.95
N LEU A 215 -1.95 -30.23 7.18
CA LEU A 215 -3.16 -30.32 6.34
C LEU A 215 -4.51 -29.85 6.93
N PRO A 216 -5.48 -29.41 6.08
CA PRO A 216 -5.34 -28.81 4.75
C PRO A 216 -6.28 -27.60 4.46
N PHE A 217 -5.94 -26.94 3.35
CA PHE A 217 -6.77 -26.19 2.39
C PHE A 217 -8.26 -26.58 2.33
N ASN A 218 -9.13 -25.58 2.15
CA ASN A 218 -10.39 -25.78 1.45
C ASN A 218 -10.73 -24.56 0.57
N CYS A 219 -10.58 -24.74 -0.75
CA CYS A 219 -11.06 -23.83 -1.78
C CYS A 219 -12.47 -24.27 -2.18
N HIS A 220 -13.41 -23.32 -2.26
CA HIS A 220 -14.69 -23.53 -2.95
C HIS A 220 -14.98 -22.37 -3.90
N HIS A 221 -14.95 -22.69 -5.20
CA HIS A 221 -15.76 -22.06 -6.25
C HIS A 221 -17.15 -22.70 -6.25
N PRO A 222 -18.17 -21.96 -6.71
CA PRO A 222 -18.80 -22.29 -8.02
C PRO A 222 -18.97 -21.01 -8.86
N ALA A 223 -18.63 -21.01 -10.15
CA ALA A 223 -19.32 -21.60 -11.31
C ALA A 223 -20.42 -20.68 -11.89
N ASP A 224 -20.20 -20.34 -13.15
CA ASP A 224 -21.07 -19.62 -14.06
C ASP A 224 -22.47 -20.25 -14.20
N ALA A 225 -23.47 -19.39 -14.32
CA ALA A 225 -24.69 -19.56 -15.12
C ALA A 225 -25.26 -18.18 -15.46
#